data_AF-A0A7L7Z4P8-F1
#
_entry.id   AF-A0A7L7Z4P8-F1
#
_cell.length_a   1.000
_cell.length_b   1.000
_cell.length_c   1.000
_cell.angle_alpha   90.00
_cell.angle_beta   90.00
_cell.angle_gamma   90.00
#
_symmetry.space_group_name_H-M   'P 1'
#
loop_
_entity.id
_entity.type
_entity.pdbx_description
1 polymer ?
#
loop_
_entity_poly.entity_id
_entity_poly.type
_entity_poly.pdbx_seq_one_letter_code
_entity_poly.pdbx_strand_id
1 'polypeptide(L)'
;MAGIAAVATACGIMLAGAAGSTDAAQAADLSRFQPGAIISDSVFFDGGTMSAPQVQTFLASRVSACRSGYTCLKDYRQDTFSRGADPMCGPYQGARAESAADIIAKVGRACGINPQVLIVLLQKEQGLVLSTAPSARAYRSATGYGCPDTAACDEQFYGFYNQVYKAAWAFQRYSNPRGTGPGTAWGSVYSRYGKGKTVQVQYHPDASCGSSAVYISNQATSSLYYYTPYQPDRAALASGYGSGGACSSYGNRNFYAYFTDWFGSTSFDVGGWIGDKYRSIGGASGILGAATGPERQVPGGAAQDFRNGSIVSSSAGAFVVRGWIRDAWIRSGSAGGTLGVPLADEQAIAGGAVQRFSGGSVYSSAAGAFAVRGWIGDRFTAGGGSGGVLGFPTSDEVALRGGARQAFAGGDVVSSSAGAFAVRGWIGDRYRALGRDTGVLGFPRADEKQVAGGAYQDFTGGIVSATASGTSTVRGWISDAYRARGGATGAFGLSTADERATARGAQQQFQGGRFYSSSRGAFGVRGWIGDRYTASGEQAGVLGSPTGIETAVPNGAAQRFEGGGIYSSARGAFVVRGWIGDRYVALGASSSRLGLPLGEERVSGADVVQEFQGGRIVVGPQGVQVVYN
;
A
#
# COMPACT_ATOMS: atom_id res chain seq x y z
N MET A 1 -23.94 66.60 55.50
CA MET A 1 -22.66 66.86 54.80
C MET A 1 -21.64 65.85 55.28
N ALA A 2 -21.32 64.87 54.45
CA ALA A 2 -20.11 64.05 54.54
C ALA A 2 -19.94 63.42 53.14
N GLY A 3 -19.06 64.02 52.34
CA GLY A 3 -18.76 63.59 50.98
C GLY A 3 -17.59 62.61 50.97
N ILE A 4 -17.79 61.47 50.33
CA ILE A 4 -16.78 60.43 50.07
C ILE A 4 -16.09 60.77 48.74
N ALA A 5 -14.76 60.91 48.76
CA ALA A 5 -13.95 61.10 47.56
C ALA A 5 -13.46 59.74 47.05
N ALA A 6 -13.87 59.37 45.83
CA ALA A 6 -13.40 58.19 45.11
C ALA A 6 -12.31 58.60 44.10
N VAL A 7 -11.19 57.88 44.15
CA VAL A 7 -10.04 58.01 43.24
C VAL A 7 -10.33 57.23 41.96
N ALA A 8 -10.41 57.92 40.82
CA ALA A 8 -10.54 57.32 39.49
C ALA A 8 -9.16 57.12 38.86
N THR A 9 -8.82 55.88 38.51
CA THR A 9 -7.59 55.53 37.76
C THR A 9 -7.95 55.40 36.29
N ALA A 10 -7.33 56.23 35.45
CA ALA A 10 -7.51 56.24 34.00
C ALA A 10 -6.80 55.05 33.34
N CYS A 11 -7.53 54.28 32.53
CA CYS A 11 -6.99 53.23 31.67
C CYS A 11 -7.01 53.74 30.22
N GLY A 12 -5.83 54.09 29.70
CA GLY A 12 -5.65 54.52 28.31
C GLY A 12 -5.70 53.33 27.36
N ILE A 13 -6.73 53.28 26.51
CA ILE A 13 -6.83 52.31 25.42
C ILE A 13 -6.05 52.88 24.22
N MET A 14 -4.90 52.28 23.90
CA MET A 14 -4.21 52.50 22.63
C MET A 14 -4.94 51.75 21.52
N LEU A 15 -5.68 52.48 20.69
CA LEU A 15 -6.15 52.02 19.38
C LEU A 15 -4.97 52.05 18.40
N ALA A 16 -4.21 50.96 18.32
CA ALA A 16 -3.29 50.73 17.21
C ALA A 16 -4.13 50.31 15.99
N GLY A 17 -4.35 51.27 15.09
CA GLY A 17 -4.98 51.03 13.80
C GLY A 17 -4.21 49.96 13.02
N ALA A 18 -4.90 48.91 12.61
CA ALA A 18 -4.41 47.98 11.62
C ALA A 18 -4.26 48.75 10.29
N ALA A 19 -3.08 49.28 10.03
CA ALA A 19 -2.65 49.65 8.70
C ALA A 19 -2.60 48.35 7.89
N GLY A 20 -3.70 48.03 7.22
CA GLY A 20 -3.73 46.98 6.22
C GLY A 20 -2.67 47.31 5.17
N SER A 21 -1.67 46.44 5.06
CA SER A 21 -0.77 46.40 3.91
C SER A 21 -1.64 46.24 2.67
N THR A 22 -1.81 47.33 1.92
CA THR A 22 -2.30 47.27 0.55
C THR A 22 -1.17 46.72 -0.27
N ASP A 23 -1.07 45.39 -0.35
CA ASP A 23 -0.29 44.76 -1.41
C ASP A 23 -0.83 45.33 -2.72
N ALA A 24 0.01 46.10 -3.40
CA ALA A 24 -0.27 46.55 -4.75
C ALA A 24 -0.62 45.30 -5.56
N ALA A 25 -1.83 45.24 -6.11
CA ALA A 25 -2.33 44.08 -6.85
C ALA A 25 -1.29 43.68 -7.92
N GLN A 26 -0.58 42.59 -7.67
CA GLN A 26 0.45 42.10 -8.55
C GLN A 26 -0.26 41.49 -9.76
N ALA A 27 0.00 42.03 -10.95
CA ALA A 27 -0.61 41.54 -12.18
C ALA A 27 -0.35 40.04 -12.35
N ALA A 28 -1.34 39.32 -12.88
CA ALA A 28 -1.32 37.89 -13.07
C ALA A 28 -0.06 37.45 -13.83
N ASP A 29 0.69 36.52 -13.24
CA ASP A 29 1.85 35.92 -13.86
C ASP A 29 1.40 34.89 -14.92
N LEU A 30 1.28 35.33 -16.16
CA LEU A 30 0.84 34.49 -17.28
C LEU A 30 1.83 33.37 -17.62
N SER A 31 3.05 33.37 -17.09
CA SER A 31 3.95 32.21 -17.22
C SER A 31 3.40 30.97 -16.50
N ARG A 32 2.46 31.15 -15.55
CA ARG A 32 1.77 30.09 -14.82
C ARG A 32 0.50 29.60 -15.49
N PHE A 33 0.10 30.19 -16.63
CA PHE A 33 -1.04 29.70 -17.40
C PHE A 33 -0.79 28.28 -17.89
N GLN A 34 -1.71 27.36 -17.57
CA GLN A 34 -1.64 25.97 -18.02
C GLN A 34 -2.85 25.66 -18.91
N PRO A 35 -2.67 25.43 -20.23
CA PRO A 35 -3.80 25.21 -21.14
C PRO A 35 -4.63 23.97 -20.73
N GLY A 36 -3.98 22.94 -20.19
CA GLY A 36 -4.67 21.73 -19.71
C GLY A 36 -5.34 21.86 -18.34
N ALA A 37 -5.15 22.97 -17.62
CA ALA A 37 -5.61 23.17 -16.25
C ALA A 37 -5.83 24.67 -15.95
N ILE A 38 -6.73 25.32 -16.69
CA ILE A 38 -6.94 26.78 -16.62
C ILE A 38 -7.44 27.19 -15.23
N ILE A 39 -8.36 26.40 -14.68
CA ILE A 39 -8.95 26.56 -13.35
C ILE A 39 -9.41 25.19 -12.85
N SER A 40 -9.38 24.99 -11.53
CA SER A 40 -9.79 23.72 -10.92
C SER A 40 -11.31 23.56 -10.86
N ASP A 41 -11.79 22.30 -10.88
CA ASP A 41 -13.22 21.97 -10.76
C ASP A 41 -13.83 22.55 -9.48
N SER A 42 -13.11 22.53 -8.35
CA SER A 42 -13.60 23.05 -7.08
C SER A 42 -13.74 24.56 -7.07
N VAL A 43 -12.84 25.30 -7.75
CA VAL A 43 -12.97 26.75 -7.82
C VAL A 43 -14.06 27.12 -8.84
N PHE A 44 -14.18 26.40 -9.95
CA PHE A 44 -15.12 26.74 -11.02
C PHE A 44 -16.59 26.39 -10.68
N PHE A 45 -16.82 25.22 -10.08
CA PHE A 45 -18.16 24.70 -9.78
C PHE A 45 -18.62 24.95 -8.33
N ASP A 46 -18.04 25.95 -7.64
CA ASP A 46 -18.49 26.37 -6.31
C ASP A 46 -19.46 27.55 -6.41
N GLY A 47 -20.76 27.25 -6.50
CA GLY A 47 -21.82 28.27 -6.58
C GLY A 47 -21.99 29.16 -5.34
N GLY A 48 -21.26 28.91 -4.26
CA GLY A 48 -21.41 29.58 -2.96
C GLY A 48 -20.40 30.69 -2.66
N THR A 49 -19.38 30.90 -3.50
CA THR A 49 -18.21 31.73 -3.16
C THR A 49 -18.50 33.22 -2.92
N MET A 50 -19.57 33.77 -3.49
CA MET A 50 -20.00 35.15 -3.24
C MET A 50 -21.51 35.25 -3.03
N SER A 51 -21.89 35.99 -1.99
CA SER A 51 -23.24 36.49 -1.78
C SER A 51 -23.52 37.72 -2.65
N ALA A 52 -24.79 38.06 -2.89
CA ALA A 52 -25.15 39.26 -3.66
C ALA A 52 -24.52 40.56 -3.10
N PRO A 53 -24.48 40.80 -1.77
CA PRO A 53 -23.77 41.95 -1.22
C PRO A 53 -22.26 41.97 -1.55
N GLN A 54 -21.59 40.82 -1.50
CA GLN A 54 -20.17 40.73 -1.87
C GLN A 54 -19.94 41.00 -3.36
N VAL A 55 -20.82 40.50 -4.23
CA VAL A 55 -20.78 40.81 -5.67
C VAL A 55 -21.00 42.31 -5.88
N GLN A 56 -21.97 42.90 -5.20
CA GLN A 56 -22.27 44.33 -5.31
C GLN A 56 -21.08 45.20 -4.87
N THR A 57 -20.44 44.88 -3.75
CA THR A 57 -19.22 45.57 -3.28
C THR A 57 -18.09 45.45 -4.28
N PHE A 58 -17.87 44.26 -4.85
CA PHE A 58 -16.86 44.07 -5.89
C PHE A 58 -17.15 44.92 -7.13
N LEU A 59 -18.37 44.89 -7.66
CA LEU A 59 -18.72 45.67 -8.84
C LEU A 59 -18.57 47.18 -8.60
N ALA A 60 -18.91 47.64 -7.39
CA ALA A 60 -18.73 49.04 -7.00
C ALA A 60 -17.26 49.46 -6.91
N SER A 61 -16.35 48.55 -6.53
CA SER A 61 -14.92 48.86 -6.46
C SER A 61 -14.23 48.94 -7.83
N ARG A 62 -14.84 48.36 -8.88
CA ARG A 62 -14.30 48.36 -10.25
C ARG A 62 -14.61 49.61 -11.04
N VAL A 63 -15.76 50.24 -10.79
CA VAL A 63 -16.18 51.48 -11.44
C VAL A 63 -16.69 52.45 -10.38
N SER A 64 -15.89 53.48 -10.07
CA SER A 64 -16.25 54.49 -9.06
C SER A 64 -17.37 55.42 -9.52
N ALA A 65 -17.41 55.77 -10.81
CA ALA A 65 -18.44 56.62 -11.39
C ALA A 65 -18.86 56.14 -12.79
N CYS A 66 -20.17 56.12 -13.05
CA CYS A 66 -20.69 55.84 -14.39
C CYS A 66 -20.72 57.12 -15.24
N ARG A 67 -20.45 57.01 -16.54
CA ARG A 67 -20.61 58.13 -17.45
C ARG A 67 -22.08 58.53 -17.50
N SER A 68 -22.36 59.83 -17.43
CA SER A 68 -23.72 60.36 -17.55
C SER A 68 -24.45 59.81 -18.79
N GLY A 69 -25.70 59.39 -18.61
CA GLY A 69 -26.53 58.78 -19.65
C GLY A 69 -26.36 57.26 -19.82
N TYR A 70 -25.47 56.63 -19.05
CA TYR A 70 -25.25 55.18 -19.07
C TYR A 70 -25.54 54.55 -17.71
N THR A 71 -25.94 53.28 -17.71
CA THR A 71 -26.12 52.46 -16.51
C THR A 71 -24.99 51.46 -16.42
N CYS A 72 -24.12 51.59 -15.43
CA CYS A 72 -23.00 50.68 -15.19
C CYS A 72 -23.47 49.40 -14.51
N LEU A 73 -22.70 48.31 -14.62
CA LEU A 73 -23.12 46.99 -14.15
C LEU A 73 -23.49 47.00 -12.65
N LYS A 74 -22.75 47.77 -11.83
CA LYS A 74 -23.03 47.95 -10.39
C LYS A 74 -24.42 48.56 -10.10
N ASP A 75 -24.96 49.36 -11.02
CA ASP A 75 -26.24 50.07 -10.87
C ASP A 75 -27.37 49.43 -11.70
N TYR A 76 -27.06 48.41 -12.51
CA TYR A 76 -28.01 47.76 -13.38
C TYR A 76 -29.08 46.98 -12.61
N ARG A 77 -30.33 47.06 -13.09
CA ARG A 77 -31.50 46.40 -12.51
C ARG A 77 -32.37 45.81 -13.61
N GLN A 78 -32.96 44.63 -13.37
CA GLN A 78 -33.88 43.97 -14.32
C GLN A 78 -34.95 43.16 -13.57
N ASP A 79 -36.17 43.13 -14.09
CA ASP A 79 -37.17 42.13 -13.67
C ASP A 79 -36.77 40.75 -14.17
N THR A 80 -36.83 39.75 -13.29
CA THR A 80 -36.54 38.35 -13.62
C THR A 80 -37.75 37.46 -13.36
N PHE A 81 -37.69 36.22 -13.85
CA PHE A 81 -38.76 35.24 -13.68
C PHE A 81 -38.19 33.93 -13.13
N SER A 82 -39.03 33.18 -12.40
CA SER A 82 -38.64 31.92 -11.82
C SER A 82 -38.43 30.83 -12.87
N ARG A 83 -37.45 29.95 -12.62
CA ARG A 83 -37.15 28.77 -13.44
C ARG A 83 -37.16 27.54 -12.55
N GLY A 84 -37.77 26.46 -13.04
CA GLY A 84 -37.72 25.15 -12.38
C GLY A 84 -36.34 24.52 -12.45
N ALA A 85 -36.11 23.49 -11.64
CA ALA A 85 -34.88 22.71 -11.69
C ALA A 85 -34.85 21.79 -12.92
N ASP A 86 -33.65 21.58 -13.46
CA ASP A 86 -33.33 20.60 -14.50
C ASP A 86 -31.99 19.91 -14.16
N PRO A 87 -31.48 18.97 -14.99
CA PRO A 87 -30.21 18.31 -14.72
C PRO A 87 -28.96 19.22 -14.66
N MET A 88 -29.05 20.47 -15.13
CA MET A 88 -27.94 21.41 -15.18
C MET A 88 -28.01 22.41 -14.03
N CYS A 89 -29.19 22.90 -13.69
CA CYS A 89 -29.38 23.90 -12.64
C CYS A 89 -30.57 23.55 -11.74
N GLY A 90 -30.42 23.82 -10.46
CA GLY A 90 -31.52 23.93 -9.50
C GLY A 90 -32.47 25.11 -9.81
N PRO A 91 -33.53 25.26 -9.00
CA PRO A 91 -34.54 26.28 -9.26
C PRO A 91 -33.99 27.69 -9.03
N TYR A 92 -34.42 28.64 -9.86
CA TYR A 92 -34.16 30.07 -9.69
C TYR A 92 -35.48 30.76 -9.33
N GLN A 93 -35.48 31.56 -8.27
CA GLN A 93 -36.66 32.36 -7.89
C GLN A 93 -36.50 33.80 -8.37
N GLY A 94 -37.37 34.21 -9.29
CA GLY A 94 -37.38 35.55 -9.86
C GLY A 94 -37.94 36.61 -8.91
N ALA A 95 -37.56 37.87 -9.17
CA ALA A 95 -38.05 39.04 -8.45
C ALA A 95 -38.05 40.28 -9.37
N ARG A 96 -38.75 41.33 -8.92
CA ARG A 96 -38.73 42.63 -9.60
C ARG A 96 -37.46 43.40 -9.29
N ALA A 97 -36.97 44.15 -10.26
CA ALA A 97 -35.82 45.04 -10.17
C ALA A 97 -34.60 44.41 -9.47
N GLU A 98 -34.27 43.17 -9.81
CA GLU A 98 -33.07 42.51 -9.27
C GLU A 98 -31.81 43.22 -9.74
N SER A 99 -30.86 43.39 -8.82
CA SER A 99 -29.53 43.89 -9.19
C SER A 99 -28.77 42.88 -10.05
N ALA A 100 -27.84 43.38 -10.86
CA ALA A 100 -26.88 42.49 -11.52
C ALA A 100 -26.16 41.58 -10.52
N ALA A 101 -25.90 42.08 -9.30
CA ALA A 101 -25.28 41.32 -8.22
C ALA A 101 -26.18 40.18 -7.70
N ASP A 102 -27.48 40.43 -7.52
CA ASP A 102 -28.47 39.41 -7.15
C ASP A 102 -28.56 38.33 -8.22
N ILE A 103 -28.66 38.74 -9.48
CA ILE A 103 -28.74 37.83 -10.63
C ILE A 103 -27.51 36.92 -10.68
N ILE A 104 -26.29 37.50 -10.61
CA ILE A 104 -25.04 36.73 -10.64
C ILE A 104 -24.99 35.72 -9.48
N ALA A 105 -25.27 36.16 -8.25
CA ALA A 105 -25.20 35.31 -7.06
C ALA A 105 -26.26 34.19 -7.09
N LYS A 106 -27.50 34.52 -7.47
CA LYS A 106 -28.60 33.54 -7.57
C LYS A 106 -28.37 32.52 -8.68
N VAL A 107 -27.89 32.96 -9.86
CA VAL A 107 -27.53 32.04 -10.94
C VAL A 107 -26.39 31.13 -10.52
N GLY A 108 -25.35 31.67 -9.88
CA GLY A 108 -24.22 30.88 -9.40
C GLY A 108 -24.66 29.77 -8.45
N ARG A 109 -25.54 30.09 -7.50
CA ARG A 109 -26.16 29.10 -6.60
C ARG A 109 -27.04 28.09 -7.31
N ALA A 110 -27.91 28.55 -8.20
CA ALA A 110 -28.84 27.68 -8.92
C ALA A 110 -28.08 26.66 -9.79
N CYS A 111 -27.06 27.09 -10.53
CA CYS A 111 -26.33 26.23 -11.45
C CYS A 111 -25.05 25.62 -10.87
N GLY A 112 -24.70 25.90 -9.61
CA GLY A 112 -23.43 25.46 -9.02
C GLY A 112 -22.20 25.98 -9.79
N ILE A 113 -22.22 27.25 -10.21
CA ILE A 113 -21.09 27.91 -10.90
C ILE A 113 -20.63 29.08 -10.05
N ASN A 114 -19.32 29.20 -9.85
CA ASN A 114 -18.73 30.26 -9.04
C ASN A 114 -19.12 31.67 -9.56
N PRO A 115 -19.78 32.52 -8.75
CA PRO A 115 -20.07 33.91 -9.11
C PRO A 115 -18.87 34.70 -9.65
N GLN A 116 -17.65 34.47 -9.16
CA GLN A 116 -16.42 35.08 -9.64
C GLN A 116 -16.12 34.69 -11.10
N VAL A 117 -16.38 33.43 -11.49
CA VAL A 117 -16.27 32.95 -12.86
C VAL A 117 -17.25 33.70 -13.76
N LEU A 118 -18.50 33.89 -13.32
CA LEU A 118 -19.52 34.62 -14.07
C LEU A 118 -19.14 36.11 -14.25
N ILE A 119 -18.58 36.74 -13.21
CA ILE A 119 -18.07 38.11 -13.28
C ILE A 119 -16.93 38.23 -14.29
N VAL A 120 -15.94 37.32 -14.24
CA VAL A 120 -14.83 37.29 -15.20
C VAL A 120 -15.35 37.06 -16.62
N LEU A 121 -16.34 36.19 -16.80
CA LEU A 121 -16.96 35.96 -18.10
C LEU A 121 -17.60 37.23 -18.65
N LEU A 122 -18.38 37.97 -17.85
CA LEU A 122 -18.98 39.25 -18.25
C LEU A 122 -17.94 40.29 -18.70
N GLN A 123 -16.78 40.32 -18.04
CA GLN A 123 -15.67 41.17 -18.48
C GLN A 123 -15.06 40.68 -19.78
N LYS A 124 -14.77 39.38 -19.88
CA LYS A 124 -14.14 38.79 -21.05
C LYS A 124 -14.97 38.97 -22.32
N GLU A 125 -16.29 38.80 -22.21
CA GLU A 125 -17.18 38.77 -23.37
C GLU A 125 -17.66 40.16 -23.81
N GLN A 126 -17.92 41.08 -22.88
CA GLN A 126 -18.51 42.39 -23.20
C GLN A 126 -17.83 43.56 -22.48
N GLY A 127 -16.75 43.33 -21.72
CA GLY A 127 -16.07 44.39 -20.95
C GLY A 127 -16.94 45.02 -19.86
N LEU A 128 -18.03 44.37 -19.47
CA LEU A 128 -19.11 44.99 -18.67
C LEU A 128 -18.69 45.39 -17.26
N VAL A 129 -17.73 44.69 -16.66
CA VAL A 129 -17.32 44.92 -15.26
C VAL A 129 -16.53 46.22 -15.10
N LEU A 130 -15.67 46.53 -16.07
CA LEU A 130 -14.83 47.74 -16.07
C LEU A 130 -15.43 48.90 -16.87
N SER A 131 -16.53 48.69 -17.60
CA SER A 131 -17.09 49.72 -18.49
C SER A 131 -17.80 50.84 -17.71
N THR A 132 -17.42 52.07 -18.01
CA THR A 132 -18.10 53.29 -17.53
C THR A 132 -19.24 53.74 -18.44
N ALA A 133 -19.41 53.11 -19.62
CA ALA A 133 -20.44 53.45 -20.59
C ALA A 133 -20.98 52.20 -21.33
N PRO A 134 -21.65 51.26 -20.63
CA PRO A 134 -22.10 50.01 -21.26
C PRO A 134 -23.25 50.26 -22.25
N SER A 135 -23.19 49.65 -23.43
CA SER A 135 -24.28 49.75 -24.40
C SER A 135 -25.46 48.84 -24.05
N ALA A 136 -26.65 49.16 -24.57
CA ALA A 136 -27.81 48.27 -24.46
C ALA A 136 -27.55 46.89 -25.08
N ARG A 137 -26.74 46.82 -26.15
CA ARG A 137 -26.30 45.56 -26.77
C ARG A 137 -25.48 44.72 -25.81
N ALA A 138 -24.59 45.34 -25.01
CA ALA A 138 -23.77 44.63 -24.04
C ALA A 138 -24.65 43.94 -22.98
N TYR A 139 -25.72 44.59 -22.48
CA TYR A 139 -26.66 43.90 -21.58
C TYR A 139 -27.52 42.85 -22.27
N ARG A 140 -27.91 43.09 -23.52
CA ARG A 140 -28.71 42.14 -24.30
C ARG A 140 -27.99 40.82 -24.54
N SER A 141 -26.68 40.87 -24.78
CA SER A 141 -25.83 39.73 -25.14
C SER A 141 -24.61 39.60 -24.20
N ALA A 142 -24.85 39.74 -22.90
CA ALA A 142 -23.83 39.94 -21.86
C ALA A 142 -22.72 38.89 -21.78
N THR A 143 -23.01 37.65 -22.17
CA THR A 143 -22.04 36.54 -22.15
C THR A 143 -21.76 36.00 -23.56
N GLY A 144 -22.43 36.52 -24.60
CA GLY A 144 -22.35 35.98 -25.96
C GLY A 144 -23.04 34.63 -26.14
N TYR A 145 -23.78 34.12 -25.14
CA TYR A 145 -24.50 32.86 -25.28
C TYR A 145 -25.59 32.97 -26.36
N GLY A 146 -25.57 32.05 -27.32
CA GLY A 146 -26.49 32.05 -28.45
C GLY A 146 -26.14 33.06 -29.55
N CYS A 147 -24.92 33.62 -29.56
CA CYS A 147 -24.42 34.54 -30.59
C CYS A 147 -23.33 33.86 -31.44
N PRO A 148 -23.69 33.11 -32.49
CA PRO A 148 -22.70 32.54 -33.41
C PRO A 148 -22.00 33.62 -34.24
N ASP A 149 -20.72 33.42 -34.57
CA ASP A 149 -19.92 34.42 -35.32
C ASP A 149 -20.45 34.69 -36.74
N THR A 150 -21.24 33.78 -37.31
CA THR A 150 -21.74 33.81 -38.69
C THR A 150 -23.23 34.12 -38.82
N ALA A 151 -23.93 34.40 -37.71
CA ALA A 151 -25.36 34.71 -37.74
C ALA A 151 -25.77 35.68 -36.61
N ALA A 152 -27.02 36.16 -36.66
CA ALA A 152 -27.57 36.95 -35.57
C ALA A 152 -27.67 36.12 -34.28
N CYS A 153 -27.57 36.79 -33.13
CA CYS A 153 -27.82 36.17 -31.85
C CYS A 153 -29.28 35.69 -31.76
N ASP A 154 -29.48 34.54 -31.13
CA ASP A 154 -30.81 34.01 -30.86
C ASP A 154 -31.53 34.88 -29.81
N GLU A 155 -32.66 35.46 -30.24
CA GLU A 155 -33.44 36.41 -29.44
C GLU A 155 -34.03 35.77 -28.18
N GLN A 156 -34.21 34.44 -28.17
CA GLN A 156 -34.72 33.71 -27.00
C GLN A 156 -33.82 33.84 -25.78
N PHE A 157 -32.54 34.17 -25.97
CA PHE A 157 -31.57 34.32 -24.90
C PHE A 157 -31.25 35.77 -24.57
N TYR A 158 -31.94 36.75 -25.17
CA TYR A 158 -31.70 38.16 -24.89
C TYR A 158 -31.99 38.57 -23.45
N GLY A 159 -31.20 39.53 -22.99
CA GLY A 159 -31.32 40.15 -21.67
C GLY A 159 -30.30 39.59 -20.67
N PHE A 160 -29.85 40.46 -19.77
CA PHE A 160 -28.76 40.16 -18.85
C PHE A 160 -29.01 38.89 -18.02
N TYR A 161 -30.21 38.77 -17.44
CA TYR A 161 -30.62 37.57 -16.69
C TYR A 161 -30.50 36.27 -17.53
N ASN A 162 -31.03 36.26 -18.74
CA ASN A 162 -31.02 35.08 -19.60
C ASN A 162 -29.59 34.70 -20.02
N GLN A 163 -28.77 35.70 -20.35
CA GLN A 163 -27.37 35.50 -20.74
C GLN A 163 -26.52 34.90 -19.61
N VAL A 164 -26.67 35.42 -18.38
CA VAL A 164 -25.94 34.90 -17.22
C VAL A 164 -26.42 33.50 -16.86
N TYR A 165 -27.74 33.27 -16.80
CA TYR A 165 -28.30 31.95 -16.50
C TYR A 165 -27.88 30.90 -17.54
N LYS A 166 -27.97 31.22 -18.84
CA LYS A 166 -27.66 30.26 -19.90
C LYS A 166 -26.17 29.97 -20.04
N ALA A 167 -25.29 30.93 -19.76
CA ALA A 167 -23.86 30.65 -19.67
C ALA A 167 -23.54 29.65 -18.54
N ALA A 168 -24.09 29.86 -17.34
CA ALA A 168 -23.90 28.95 -16.22
C ALA A 168 -24.47 27.55 -16.51
N TRP A 169 -25.68 27.51 -17.08
CA TRP A 169 -26.34 26.29 -17.55
C TRP A 169 -25.49 25.54 -18.58
N ALA A 170 -24.86 26.24 -19.53
CA ALA A 170 -24.02 25.64 -20.57
C ALA A 170 -22.78 24.98 -19.98
N PHE A 171 -22.12 25.63 -19.02
CA PHE A 171 -20.97 25.04 -18.34
C PHE A 171 -21.29 23.72 -17.64
N GLN A 172 -22.47 23.64 -17.01
CA GLN A 172 -22.98 22.38 -16.46
C GLN A 172 -23.29 21.39 -17.57
N ARG A 173 -23.95 21.83 -18.65
CA ARG A 173 -24.28 20.95 -19.77
C ARG A 173 -23.05 20.29 -20.40
N TYR A 174 -21.94 21.01 -20.51
CA TYR A 174 -20.66 20.49 -21.03
C TYR A 174 -20.04 19.40 -20.16
N SER A 175 -20.47 19.25 -18.91
CA SER A 175 -20.08 18.14 -18.04
C SER A 175 -20.84 16.84 -18.29
N ASN A 176 -21.84 16.87 -19.18
CA ASN A 176 -22.75 15.75 -19.43
C ASN A 176 -23.36 15.18 -18.13
N PRO A 177 -24.09 16.01 -17.34
CA PRO A 177 -24.62 15.58 -16.06
C PRO A 177 -25.63 14.44 -16.23
N ARG A 178 -25.81 13.64 -15.17
CA ARG A 178 -26.73 12.51 -15.17
C ARG A 178 -28.14 12.97 -15.57
N GLY A 179 -28.77 12.25 -16.49
CA GLY A 179 -30.07 12.64 -17.07
C GLY A 179 -29.96 13.43 -18.38
N THR A 180 -28.75 13.62 -18.91
CA THR A 180 -28.49 14.16 -20.26
C THR A 180 -27.88 13.09 -21.18
N GLY A 181 -27.87 13.34 -22.49
CA GLY A 181 -27.31 12.43 -23.50
C GLY A 181 -28.37 11.74 -24.37
N PRO A 182 -27.96 10.80 -25.23
CA PRO A 182 -28.82 10.15 -26.20
C PRO A 182 -30.01 9.48 -25.51
N GLY A 183 -31.23 9.72 -26.01
CA GLY A 183 -32.46 9.21 -25.42
C GLY A 183 -33.07 10.09 -24.32
N THR A 184 -32.50 11.26 -24.01
CA THR A 184 -33.13 12.28 -23.16
C THR A 184 -33.48 13.54 -23.95
N ALA A 185 -34.18 14.49 -23.32
CA ALA A 185 -34.46 15.81 -23.92
C ALA A 185 -33.19 16.60 -24.29
N TRP A 186 -32.02 16.16 -23.82
CA TRP A 186 -30.72 16.79 -24.04
C TRP A 186 -29.77 15.84 -24.79
N GLY A 187 -30.16 15.39 -25.98
CA GLY A 187 -29.54 14.30 -26.75
C GLY A 187 -28.03 14.39 -27.05
N SER A 188 -27.45 15.59 -27.07
CA SER A 188 -26.04 15.80 -27.44
C SER A 188 -25.05 15.18 -26.43
N VAL A 189 -23.80 14.93 -26.84
CA VAL A 189 -22.72 14.56 -25.90
C VAL A 189 -21.49 15.41 -26.20
N TYR A 190 -20.94 16.01 -25.16
CA TYR A 190 -19.76 16.85 -25.26
C TYR A 190 -18.50 16.03 -24.99
N SER A 191 -17.93 15.43 -26.05
CA SER A 191 -16.76 14.53 -25.94
C SER A 191 -15.44 15.02 -26.58
N ARG A 192 -15.48 16.06 -27.43
CA ARG A 192 -14.32 16.67 -28.13
C ARG A 192 -13.23 17.13 -27.15
N TYR A 193 -13.58 17.94 -26.15
CA TYR A 193 -12.68 18.44 -25.11
C TYR A 193 -12.82 17.69 -23.77
N GLY A 194 -13.23 16.41 -23.79
CA GLY A 194 -13.53 15.66 -22.57
C GLY A 194 -12.34 15.54 -21.61
N LYS A 195 -12.62 15.61 -20.30
CA LYS A 195 -11.64 15.36 -19.23
C LYS A 195 -10.89 14.04 -19.44
N GLY A 196 -9.58 14.06 -19.21
CA GLY A 196 -8.69 12.91 -19.37
C GLY A 196 -8.22 12.64 -20.81
N LYS A 197 -8.57 13.51 -21.76
CA LYS A 197 -8.13 13.40 -23.16
C LYS A 197 -7.04 14.39 -23.50
N THR A 198 -6.15 13.97 -24.40
CA THR A 198 -5.25 14.89 -25.11
C THR A 198 -5.90 15.31 -26.43
N VAL A 199 -6.05 16.61 -26.63
CA VAL A 199 -6.73 17.20 -27.80
C VAL A 199 -5.80 18.20 -28.48
N GLN A 200 -5.79 18.22 -29.82
CA GLN A 200 -5.12 19.29 -30.56
C GLN A 200 -5.97 20.56 -30.49
N VAL A 201 -5.57 21.50 -29.65
CA VAL A 201 -6.29 22.77 -29.46
C VAL A 201 -5.64 23.83 -30.35
N GLN A 202 -6.44 24.48 -31.19
CA GLN A 202 -5.96 25.52 -32.09
C GLN A 202 -5.57 26.79 -31.34
N TYR A 203 -4.57 27.51 -31.86
CA TYR A 203 -4.20 28.82 -31.35
C TYR A 203 -5.13 29.94 -31.83
N HIS A 204 -5.82 29.72 -32.96
CA HIS A 204 -6.66 30.71 -33.62
C HIS A 204 -7.74 30.01 -34.48
N PRO A 205 -8.88 30.69 -34.80
CA PRO A 205 -9.84 30.20 -35.79
C PRO A 205 -9.21 29.90 -37.16
N ASP A 206 -8.19 30.65 -37.54
CA ASP A 206 -7.38 30.37 -38.72
C ASP A 206 -6.50 29.14 -38.47
N ALA A 207 -6.82 28.05 -39.17
CA ALA A 207 -6.11 26.78 -39.03
C ALA A 207 -4.62 26.87 -39.40
N SER A 208 -4.21 27.87 -40.21
CA SER A 208 -2.80 28.07 -40.57
C SER A 208 -1.93 28.49 -39.38
N CYS A 209 -2.54 29.05 -38.32
CA CYS A 209 -1.86 29.38 -37.07
C CYS A 209 -1.47 28.16 -36.24
N GLY A 210 -1.94 26.97 -36.62
CA GLY A 210 -1.58 25.71 -35.98
C GLY A 210 -2.29 25.44 -34.66
N SER A 211 -1.81 24.39 -34.00
CA SER A 211 -2.36 23.84 -32.76
C SER A 211 -1.27 23.14 -31.95
N SER A 212 -1.57 22.80 -30.70
CA SER A 212 -0.75 21.87 -29.94
C SER A 212 -1.59 20.90 -29.13
N ALA A 213 -0.96 19.78 -28.76
CA ALA A 213 -1.55 18.79 -27.89
C ALA A 213 -1.73 19.35 -26.48
N VAL A 214 -2.97 19.34 -25.98
CA VAL A 214 -3.33 19.77 -24.63
C VAL A 214 -4.03 18.61 -23.94
N TYR A 215 -3.48 18.17 -22.79
CA TYR A 215 -4.15 17.22 -21.91
C TYR A 215 -5.17 17.94 -21.03
N ILE A 216 -6.45 17.67 -21.24
CA ILE A 216 -7.55 18.29 -20.50
C ILE A 216 -7.68 17.60 -19.13
N SER A 217 -7.10 18.21 -18.10
CA SER A 217 -6.94 17.57 -16.78
C SER A 217 -8.23 17.50 -15.95
N ASN A 218 -9.17 18.43 -16.16
CA ASN A 218 -10.36 18.57 -15.33
C ASN A 218 -11.59 19.05 -16.13
N GLN A 219 -12.76 19.00 -15.50
CA GLN A 219 -14.03 19.31 -16.16
C GLN A 219 -14.22 20.81 -16.42
N ALA A 220 -13.75 21.68 -15.54
CA ALA A 220 -13.84 23.12 -15.67
C ALA A 220 -13.06 23.61 -16.90
N THR A 221 -11.85 23.10 -17.10
CA THR A 221 -11.03 23.38 -18.28
C THR A 221 -11.71 22.85 -19.55
N SER A 222 -12.30 21.65 -19.51
CA SER A 222 -13.13 21.13 -20.61
C SER A 222 -14.27 22.09 -20.96
N SER A 223 -15.03 22.53 -19.94
CA SER A 223 -16.17 23.45 -20.11
C SER A 223 -15.73 24.82 -20.67
N LEU A 224 -14.57 25.34 -20.26
CA LEU A 224 -14.00 26.57 -20.82
C LEU A 224 -13.62 26.43 -22.31
N TYR A 225 -13.06 25.29 -22.73
CA TYR A 225 -12.76 25.06 -24.14
C TYR A 225 -14.00 24.85 -25.01
N TYR A 226 -15.10 24.31 -24.47
CA TYR A 226 -16.37 24.32 -25.18
C TYR A 226 -16.95 25.72 -25.35
N TYR A 227 -16.75 26.58 -24.36
CA TYR A 227 -17.19 27.97 -24.42
C TYR A 227 -16.29 28.83 -25.32
N THR A 228 -14.98 28.56 -25.33
CA THR A 228 -13.98 29.34 -26.08
C THR A 228 -12.91 28.39 -26.62
N PRO A 229 -13.05 27.93 -27.87
CA PRO A 229 -12.31 26.77 -28.39
C PRO A 229 -10.89 27.10 -28.90
N TYR A 230 -10.17 27.98 -28.21
CA TYR A 230 -8.80 28.37 -28.58
C TYR A 230 -7.90 28.52 -27.34
N GLN A 231 -6.63 28.13 -27.49
CA GLN A 231 -5.59 28.38 -26.48
C GLN A 231 -4.72 29.57 -26.90
N PRO A 232 -4.13 30.33 -25.96
CA PRO A 232 -3.20 31.38 -26.32
C PRO A 232 -1.91 30.80 -26.91
N ASP A 233 -1.33 31.52 -27.88
CA ASP A 233 0.01 31.25 -28.36
C ASP A 233 1.05 31.92 -27.45
N ARG A 234 2.34 31.70 -27.75
CA ARG A 234 3.44 32.27 -26.96
C ARG A 234 3.42 33.81 -26.97
N ALA A 235 3.05 34.43 -28.09
CA ALA A 235 2.98 35.87 -28.21
C ALA A 235 1.86 36.45 -27.32
N ALA A 236 0.68 35.81 -27.28
CA ALA A 236 -0.42 36.20 -26.41
C ALA A 236 -0.04 36.12 -24.92
N LEU A 237 0.69 35.09 -24.50
CA LEU A 237 1.14 34.94 -23.11
C LEU A 237 2.21 35.97 -22.71
N ALA A 238 3.07 36.38 -23.65
CA ALA A 238 4.12 37.35 -23.40
C ALA A 238 3.60 38.81 -23.31
N SER A 239 2.47 39.11 -23.95
CA SER A 239 1.97 40.50 -24.10
C SER A 239 1.16 41.01 -22.90
N GLY A 240 1.27 40.41 -21.73
CA GLY A 240 0.16 40.01 -20.86
C GLY A 240 -1.26 40.61 -20.92
N TYR A 241 -1.52 41.92 -21.05
CA TYR A 241 -2.88 42.45 -21.35
C TYR A 241 -3.01 43.10 -22.73
N GLY A 242 -1.88 43.43 -23.35
CA GLY A 242 -1.79 43.94 -24.70
C GLY A 242 -1.93 42.85 -25.78
N SER A 243 -1.76 43.29 -27.02
CA SER A 243 -1.90 42.47 -28.22
C SER A 243 -0.65 41.63 -28.49
N GLY A 244 -0.86 40.38 -28.89
CA GLY A 244 0.14 39.51 -29.49
C GLY A 244 0.14 39.64 -31.02
N GLY A 245 0.44 38.54 -31.71
CA GLY A 245 0.50 38.47 -33.17
C GLY A 245 -0.84 38.12 -33.83
N ALA A 246 -0.84 37.96 -35.16
CA ALA A 246 -2.03 37.61 -35.94
C ALA A 246 -2.65 36.25 -35.56
N CYS A 247 -1.88 35.37 -34.91
CA CYS A 247 -2.32 34.06 -34.44
C CYS A 247 -2.70 34.02 -32.95
N SER A 248 -2.70 35.16 -32.27
CA SER A 248 -2.97 35.23 -30.84
C SER A 248 -4.46 35.22 -30.52
N SER A 249 -4.88 34.23 -29.73
CA SER A 249 -6.21 34.21 -29.09
C SER A 249 -6.12 34.57 -27.61
N TYR A 250 -7.06 35.39 -27.14
CA TYR A 250 -7.00 35.97 -25.79
C TYR A 250 -8.03 35.43 -24.81
N GLY A 251 -9.05 34.69 -25.26
CA GLY A 251 -10.19 34.36 -24.41
C GLY A 251 -9.81 33.61 -23.13
N ASN A 252 -9.24 32.41 -23.24
CA ASN A 252 -8.82 31.62 -22.07
C ASN A 252 -7.66 32.28 -21.29
N ARG A 253 -6.79 33.03 -21.97
CA ARG A 253 -5.75 33.85 -21.33
C ARG A 253 -6.35 34.92 -20.42
N ASN A 254 -7.27 35.73 -20.95
CA ASN A 254 -7.91 36.83 -20.25
C ASN A 254 -8.80 36.32 -19.11
N PHE A 255 -9.46 35.17 -19.31
CA PHE A 255 -10.17 34.51 -18.22
C PHE A 255 -9.23 34.25 -17.02
N TYR A 256 -8.09 33.59 -17.27
CA TYR A 256 -7.10 33.30 -16.24
C TYR A 256 -6.53 34.58 -15.62
N ALA A 257 -6.21 35.59 -16.44
CA ALA A 257 -5.63 36.85 -15.99
C ALA A 257 -6.60 37.61 -15.07
N TYR A 258 -7.84 37.86 -15.52
CA TYR A 258 -8.83 38.58 -14.75
C TYR A 258 -9.22 37.84 -13.48
N PHE A 259 -9.37 36.51 -13.53
CA PHE A 259 -9.66 35.74 -12.32
C PHE A 259 -8.53 35.90 -11.30
N THR A 260 -7.28 35.78 -11.76
CA THR A 260 -6.09 35.88 -10.91
C THR A 260 -5.95 37.27 -10.29
N ASP A 261 -6.06 38.32 -11.08
CA ASP A 261 -5.95 39.72 -10.63
C ASP A 261 -7.04 40.10 -9.62
N TRP A 262 -8.23 39.52 -9.74
CA TRP A 262 -9.40 39.97 -8.99
C TRP A 262 -9.70 39.12 -7.77
N PHE A 263 -9.43 37.82 -7.85
CA PHE A 263 -9.90 36.82 -6.90
C PHE A 263 -8.79 35.87 -6.43
N GLY A 264 -7.58 35.99 -6.97
CA GLY A 264 -6.43 35.17 -6.59
C GLY A 264 -6.35 33.85 -7.35
N SER A 265 -5.79 32.82 -6.72
CA SER A 265 -5.42 31.57 -7.39
C SER A 265 -6.60 30.87 -8.07
N THR A 266 -6.38 30.37 -9.29
CA THR A 266 -7.31 29.44 -9.97
C THR A 266 -7.18 27.98 -9.46
N SER A 267 -6.35 27.75 -8.44
CA SER A 267 -6.00 26.45 -7.85
C SER A 267 -6.39 26.36 -6.35
N PHE A 268 -6.38 25.16 -5.78
CA PHE A 268 -6.79 24.89 -4.39
C PHE A 268 -5.95 25.61 -3.34
N ASP A 269 -6.59 26.03 -2.24
CA ASP A 269 -5.92 26.54 -1.05
C ASP A 269 -5.09 25.44 -0.38
N VAL A 270 -3.85 25.79 0.01
CA VAL A 270 -2.93 24.91 0.74
C VAL A 270 -2.52 25.63 2.01
N GLY A 271 -3.25 25.36 3.09
CA GLY A 271 -3.15 26.08 4.38
C GLY A 271 -2.73 25.18 5.54
N GLY A 272 -2.67 25.75 6.75
CA GLY A 272 -2.33 25.03 7.97
C GLY A 272 -0.95 24.33 7.91
N TRP A 273 -0.81 23.22 8.64
CA TRP A 273 0.44 22.46 8.69
C TRP A 273 0.82 21.85 7.33
N ILE A 274 -0.17 21.49 6.51
CA ILE A 274 0.06 21.03 5.14
C ILE A 274 0.65 22.15 4.29
N GLY A 275 0.11 23.37 4.40
CA GLY A 275 0.61 24.57 3.75
C GLY A 275 2.00 24.99 4.21
N ASP A 276 2.28 24.89 5.51
CA ASP A 276 3.63 25.14 6.06
C ASP A 276 4.64 24.14 5.47
N LYS A 277 4.30 22.85 5.47
CA LYS A 277 5.13 21.81 4.86
C LYS A 277 5.33 22.05 3.38
N TYR A 278 4.27 22.34 2.64
CA TYR A 278 4.30 22.58 1.20
C TYR A 278 5.20 23.77 0.85
N ARG A 279 5.11 24.87 1.60
CA ARG A 279 6.01 26.03 1.44
C ARG A 279 7.46 25.66 1.75
N SER A 280 7.71 24.88 2.80
CA SER A 280 9.07 24.46 3.18
C SER A 280 9.80 23.67 2.10
N ILE A 281 9.06 22.99 1.21
CA ILE A 281 9.60 22.16 0.11
C ILE A 281 9.50 22.83 -1.28
N GLY A 282 9.30 24.16 -1.32
CA GLY A 282 9.30 24.96 -2.55
C GLY A 282 7.93 25.18 -3.20
N GLY A 283 6.85 24.76 -2.55
CA GLY A 283 5.47 24.98 -3.02
C GLY A 283 5.23 24.44 -4.43
N ALA A 284 4.57 25.25 -5.27
CA ALA A 284 4.18 24.84 -6.63
C ALA A 284 5.37 24.62 -7.58
N SER A 285 6.53 25.21 -7.29
CA SER A 285 7.78 24.98 -8.02
C SER A 285 8.61 23.84 -7.42
N GLY A 286 8.17 23.29 -6.29
CA GLY A 286 8.84 22.24 -5.55
C GLY A 286 8.54 20.84 -6.08
N ILE A 287 9.04 19.84 -5.36
CA ILE A 287 8.99 18.43 -5.77
C ILE A 287 7.56 17.89 -5.97
N LEU A 288 6.56 18.48 -5.33
CA LEU A 288 5.16 18.04 -5.40
C LEU A 288 4.35 18.69 -6.52
N GLY A 289 4.76 19.86 -7.01
CA GLY A 289 3.97 20.65 -7.95
C GLY A 289 2.65 21.15 -7.35
N ALA A 290 1.76 21.69 -8.20
CA ALA A 290 0.49 22.27 -7.77
C ALA A 290 -0.44 21.25 -7.08
N ALA A 291 -1.26 21.74 -6.14
CA ALA A 291 -2.34 20.98 -5.52
C ALA A 291 -3.38 20.55 -6.56
N THR A 292 -3.89 19.33 -6.42
CA THR A 292 -4.87 18.72 -7.34
C THR A 292 -6.23 18.47 -6.68
N GLY A 293 -6.36 18.74 -5.38
CA GLY A 293 -7.59 18.63 -4.61
C GLY A 293 -7.58 19.55 -3.39
N PRO A 294 -8.74 19.77 -2.73
CA PRO A 294 -8.78 20.46 -1.45
C PRO A 294 -8.16 19.57 -0.37
N GLU A 295 -7.79 20.16 0.77
CA GLU A 295 -7.48 19.39 1.97
C GLU A 295 -8.69 18.57 2.41
N ARG A 296 -8.46 17.31 2.81
CA ARG A 296 -9.49 16.36 3.23
C ARG A 296 -9.15 15.79 4.59
N GLN A 297 -10.14 15.62 5.45
CA GLN A 297 -9.96 14.90 6.71
C GLN A 297 -9.78 13.39 6.45
N VAL A 298 -8.83 12.78 7.15
CA VAL A 298 -8.54 11.34 7.09
C VAL A 298 -8.39 10.78 8.51
N PRO A 299 -8.52 9.46 8.72
CA PRO A 299 -8.22 8.87 10.03
C PRO A 299 -6.80 9.24 10.48
N GLY A 300 -6.67 9.89 11.64
CA GLY A 300 -5.38 10.30 12.21
C GLY A 300 -4.82 11.64 11.74
N GLY A 301 -5.51 12.39 10.85
CA GLY A 301 -5.08 13.73 10.44
C GLY A 301 -5.83 14.29 9.22
N ALA A 302 -5.12 15.03 8.37
CA ALA A 302 -5.63 15.57 7.12
C ALA A 302 -4.69 15.22 5.96
N ALA A 303 -5.20 15.20 4.74
CA ALA A 303 -4.42 14.92 3.55
C ALA A 303 -4.80 15.86 2.41
N GLN A 304 -3.81 16.31 1.65
CA GLN A 304 -4.00 17.03 0.40
C GLN A 304 -3.14 16.41 -0.70
N ASP A 305 -3.74 16.27 -1.88
CA ASP A 305 -3.09 15.70 -3.05
C ASP A 305 -2.49 16.80 -3.94
N PHE A 306 -1.34 16.51 -4.50
CA PHE A 306 -0.55 17.35 -5.40
C PHE A 306 -0.15 16.52 -6.63
N ARG A 307 0.32 17.21 -7.68
CA ARG A 307 0.66 16.57 -8.96
C ARG A 307 1.58 15.34 -8.81
N ASN A 308 2.59 15.42 -7.95
CA ASN A 308 3.62 14.38 -7.82
C ASN A 308 3.60 13.66 -6.45
N GLY A 309 2.54 13.81 -5.66
CA GLY A 309 2.44 13.15 -4.36
C GLY A 309 1.34 13.73 -3.48
N SER A 310 1.37 13.39 -2.20
CA SER A 310 0.43 13.89 -1.19
C SER A 310 1.21 14.45 -0.01
N ILE A 311 0.66 15.46 0.68
CA ILE A 311 1.09 15.80 2.03
C ILE A 311 -0.01 15.33 2.97
N VAL A 312 0.39 14.57 3.99
CA VAL A 312 -0.52 14.03 5.00
C VAL A 312 -0.04 14.47 6.37
N SER A 313 -0.93 15.06 7.15
CA SER A 313 -0.69 15.41 8.54
C SER A 313 -1.04 14.26 9.48
N SER A 314 -0.36 14.25 10.61
CA SER A 314 -0.59 13.38 11.75
C SER A 314 -0.26 14.15 13.04
N SER A 315 -0.40 13.50 14.20
CA SER A 315 0.05 14.08 15.47
C SER A 315 1.56 14.38 15.51
N ALA A 316 2.35 13.79 14.61
CA ALA A 316 3.79 14.03 14.50
C ALA A 316 4.16 15.21 13.58
N GLY A 317 3.20 15.76 12.82
CA GLY A 317 3.44 16.84 11.85
C GLY A 317 2.87 16.53 10.46
N ALA A 318 3.30 17.27 9.43
CA ALA A 318 2.88 17.06 8.05
C ALA A 318 4.04 16.53 7.19
N PHE A 319 3.80 15.43 6.49
CA PHE A 319 4.83 14.66 5.78
C PHE A 319 4.45 14.37 4.34
N VAL A 320 5.47 14.38 3.48
CA VAL A 320 5.33 14.09 2.05
C VAL A 320 5.27 12.59 1.84
N VAL A 321 4.28 12.11 1.08
CA VAL A 321 4.18 10.72 0.61
C VAL A 321 4.14 10.77 -0.92
N ARG A 322 5.15 10.21 -1.61
CA ARG A 322 5.31 10.34 -3.07
C ARG A 322 5.90 9.09 -3.73
N GLY A 323 5.90 9.08 -5.06
CA GLY A 323 6.54 8.04 -5.88
C GLY A 323 6.11 6.61 -5.53
N TRP A 324 7.04 5.66 -5.63
CA TRP A 324 6.75 4.24 -5.38
C TRP A 324 6.26 3.97 -3.95
N ILE A 325 6.74 4.74 -2.96
CA ILE A 325 6.27 4.64 -1.58
C ILE A 325 4.79 5.02 -1.49
N ARG A 326 4.37 6.10 -2.15
CA ARG A 326 2.95 6.47 -2.24
C ARG A 326 2.13 5.38 -2.90
N ASP A 327 2.62 4.78 -3.98
CA ASP A 327 1.88 3.71 -4.66
C ASP A 327 1.67 2.50 -3.74
N ALA A 328 2.69 2.11 -2.96
CA ALA A 328 2.58 1.04 -1.97
C ALA A 328 1.64 1.39 -0.81
N TRP A 329 1.70 2.64 -0.33
CA TRP A 329 0.79 3.15 0.70
C TRP A 329 -0.67 3.16 0.22
N ILE A 330 -0.92 3.57 -1.02
CA ILE A 330 -2.26 3.52 -1.64
C ILE A 330 -2.75 2.08 -1.76
N ARG A 331 -1.92 1.14 -2.26
CA ARG A 331 -2.28 -0.29 -2.31
C ARG A 331 -2.62 -0.86 -0.93
N SER A 332 -2.06 -0.29 0.14
CA SER A 332 -2.32 -0.68 1.52
C SER A 332 -3.55 -0.01 2.16
N GLY A 333 -4.31 0.77 1.38
CA GLY A 333 -5.54 1.46 1.83
C GLY A 333 -5.34 2.92 2.27
N SER A 334 -4.18 3.52 2.01
CA SER A 334 -3.84 4.89 2.42
C SER A 334 -4.00 5.12 3.93
N ALA A 335 -4.36 6.34 4.37
CA ALA A 335 -4.49 6.71 5.79
C ALA A 335 -5.54 5.90 6.57
N GLY A 336 -6.57 5.36 5.89
CA GLY A 336 -7.56 4.47 6.51
C GLY A 336 -7.18 2.98 6.47
N GLY A 337 -6.04 2.65 5.87
CA GLY A 337 -5.56 1.30 5.67
C GLY A 337 -4.65 0.79 6.78
N THR A 338 -4.03 -0.37 6.53
CA THR A 338 -3.20 -1.06 7.54
C THR A 338 -1.93 -0.32 7.94
N LEU A 339 -1.42 0.57 7.08
CA LEU A 339 -0.26 1.42 7.39
C LEU A 339 -0.64 2.70 8.16
N GLY A 340 -1.84 3.25 7.94
CA GLY A 340 -2.26 4.52 8.53
C GLY A 340 -1.50 5.74 8.00
N VAL A 341 -1.36 6.78 8.83
CA VAL A 341 -0.74 8.07 8.46
C VAL A 341 0.79 8.03 8.57
N PRO A 342 1.53 8.84 7.77
CA PRO A 342 2.98 8.95 7.90
C PRO A 342 3.39 9.63 9.21
N LEU A 343 4.53 9.19 9.73
CA LEU A 343 5.15 9.74 10.94
C LEU A 343 6.49 10.45 10.67
N ALA A 344 7.00 10.32 9.44
CA ALA A 344 8.21 10.97 8.97
C ALA A 344 8.17 11.10 7.45
N ASP A 345 8.98 12.00 6.89
CA ASP A 345 9.24 12.00 5.46
C ASP A 345 10.03 10.75 5.03
N GLU A 346 10.05 10.51 3.73
CA GLU A 346 10.92 9.52 3.10
C GLU A 346 12.40 9.76 3.47
N GLN A 347 13.06 8.72 3.97
CA GLN A 347 14.47 8.73 4.32
C GLN A 347 15.26 7.82 3.36
N ALA A 348 16.30 8.38 2.74
CA ALA A 348 17.26 7.59 1.97
C ALA A 348 18.09 6.66 2.87
N ILE A 349 18.26 5.42 2.45
CA ILE A 349 19.06 4.40 3.12
C ILE A 349 19.92 3.66 2.09
N ALA A 350 20.92 2.89 2.54
CA ALA A 350 21.75 2.11 1.62
C ALA A 350 20.88 1.16 0.79
N GLY A 351 20.94 1.27 -0.55
CA GLY A 351 20.19 0.44 -1.48
C GLY A 351 18.73 0.85 -1.72
N GLY A 352 18.24 1.93 -1.12
CA GLY A 352 16.83 2.31 -1.27
C GLY A 352 16.36 3.50 -0.42
N ALA A 353 15.07 3.52 -0.11
CA ALA A 353 14.49 4.48 0.82
C ALA A 353 13.45 3.81 1.73
N VAL A 354 13.20 4.40 2.89
CA VAL A 354 12.17 3.96 3.84
C VAL A 354 11.30 5.13 4.26
N GLN A 355 10.01 4.90 4.44
CA GLN A 355 9.12 5.85 5.10
C GLN A 355 8.34 5.16 6.20
N ARG A 356 8.26 5.81 7.37
CA ARG A 356 7.55 5.31 8.55
C ARG A 356 6.12 5.79 8.58
N PHE A 357 5.22 4.88 8.92
CA PHE A 357 3.79 5.10 9.11
C PHE A 357 3.36 4.56 10.47
N SER A 358 2.17 4.95 10.95
CA SER A 358 1.67 4.53 12.26
C SER A 358 1.54 3.01 12.44
N GLY A 359 1.31 2.26 11.35
CA GLY A 359 1.13 0.81 11.35
C GLY A 359 2.31 0.00 10.82
N GLY A 360 3.42 0.63 10.44
CA GLY A 360 4.57 -0.05 9.86
C GLY A 360 5.48 0.86 9.05
N SER A 361 6.21 0.30 8.10
CA SER A 361 7.09 1.07 7.22
C SER A 361 6.99 0.58 5.78
N VAL A 362 7.14 1.48 4.82
CA VAL A 362 7.30 1.12 3.41
C VAL A 362 8.76 1.26 3.05
N TYR A 363 9.34 0.20 2.50
CA TYR A 363 10.70 0.19 1.97
C TYR A 363 10.65 0.15 0.45
N SER A 364 11.44 0.99 -0.20
CA SER A 364 11.62 1.00 -1.65
C SER A 364 13.05 0.63 -2.03
N SER A 365 13.21 -0.20 -3.05
CA SER A 365 14.49 -0.63 -3.62
C SER A 365 14.32 -0.91 -5.11
N ALA A 366 15.34 -1.47 -5.78
CA ALA A 366 15.24 -1.92 -7.17
C ALA A 366 14.13 -2.97 -7.39
N ALA A 367 13.72 -3.71 -6.35
CA ALA A 367 12.62 -4.67 -6.43
C ALA A 367 11.22 -4.02 -6.44
N GLY A 368 11.11 -2.72 -6.15
CA GLY A 368 9.86 -2.01 -5.94
C GLY A 368 9.71 -1.48 -4.51
N ALA A 369 8.50 -1.05 -4.17
CA ALA A 369 8.16 -0.55 -2.83
C ALA A 369 7.10 -1.43 -2.16
N PHE A 370 7.39 -1.88 -0.94
CA PHE A 370 6.59 -2.86 -0.20
C PHE A 370 6.42 -2.48 1.26
N ALA A 371 5.23 -2.72 1.79
CA ALA A 371 4.88 -2.48 3.18
C ALA A 371 5.39 -3.62 4.07
N VAL A 372 6.02 -3.28 5.20
CA VAL A 372 6.48 -4.22 6.24
C VAL A 372 5.85 -3.80 7.57
N ARG A 373 5.05 -4.68 8.18
CA ARG A 373 4.16 -4.35 9.31
C ARG A 373 3.93 -5.53 10.26
N GLY A 374 3.32 -5.24 11.41
CA GLY A 374 2.90 -6.23 12.41
C GLY A 374 4.03 -7.16 12.86
N TRP A 375 3.71 -8.41 13.21
CA TRP A 375 4.69 -9.39 13.70
C TRP A 375 5.84 -9.66 12.72
N ILE A 376 5.57 -9.63 11.42
CA ILE A 376 6.61 -9.75 10.39
C ILE A 376 7.56 -8.56 10.46
N GLY A 377 7.02 -7.34 10.59
CA GLY A 377 7.81 -6.11 10.73
C GLY A 377 8.60 -6.06 12.03
N ASP A 378 8.04 -6.55 13.14
CA ASP A 378 8.75 -6.65 14.42
C ASP A 378 9.95 -7.60 14.29
N ARG A 379 9.73 -8.79 13.71
CA ARG A 379 10.81 -9.77 13.48
C ARG A 379 11.87 -9.25 12.51
N PHE A 380 11.46 -8.56 11.44
CA PHE A 380 12.34 -7.94 10.47
C PHE A 380 13.23 -6.87 11.12
N THR A 381 12.63 -5.99 11.92
CA THR A 381 13.34 -4.93 12.65
C THR A 381 14.31 -5.52 13.68
N ALA A 382 13.89 -6.53 14.45
CA ALA A 382 14.76 -7.24 15.39
C ALA A 382 15.94 -7.94 14.70
N GLY A 383 15.80 -8.29 13.41
CA GLY A 383 16.86 -8.86 12.58
C GLY A 383 17.79 -7.83 11.92
N GLY A 384 17.68 -6.54 12.26
CA GLY A 384 18.49 -5.46 11.67
C GLY A 384 17.83 -4.75 10.48
N GLY A 385 16.56 -5.04 10.19
CA GLY A 385 15.82 -4.42 9.09
C GLY A 385 16.47 -4.68 7.74
N SER A 386 16.42 -3.69 6.84
CA SER A 386 16.94 -3.81 5.46
C SER A 386 18.46 -3.89 5.38
N GLY A 387 19.17 -3.48 6.44
CA GLY A 387 20.62 -3.68 6.59
C GLY A 387 21.00 -5.05 7.17
N GLY A 388 20.02 -5.84 7.62
CA GLY A 388 20.22 -7.18 8.17
C GLY A 388 20.29 -8.26 7.10
N VAL A 389 20.44 -9.52 7.54
CA VAL A 389 20.60 -10.69 6.65
C VAL A 389 19.42 -10.96 5.72
N LEU A 390 18.23 -10.44 6.04
CA LEU A 390 17.05 -10.55 5.18
C LEU A 390 17.09 -9.57 4.00
N GLY A 391 17.77 -8.43 4.14
CA GLY A 391 17.78 -7.36 3.13
C GLY A 391 16.40 -6.72 2.93
N PHE A 392 16.20 -6.09 1.76
CA PHE A 392 14.93 -5.42 1.44
C PHE A 392 13.78 -6.41 1.21
N PRO A 393 12.52 -6.02 1.52
CA PRO A 393 11.35 -6.77 1.10
C PRO A 393 11.26 -6.81 -0.43
N THR A 394 10.78 -7.93 -0.96
CA THR A 394 10.61 -8.16 -2.41
C THR A 394 9.16 -8.44 -2.79
N SER A 395 8.25 -8.45 -1.82
CA SER A 395 6.81 -8.60 -2.02
C SER A 395 6.04 -7.87 -0.92
N ASP A 396 4.76 -7.59 -1.19
CA ASP A 396 3.82 -7.29 -0.11
C ASP A 396 3.57 -8.54 0.75
N GLU A 397 3.04 -8.35 1.96
CA GLU A 397 2.65 -9.43 2.86
C GLU A 397 1.46 -10.22 2.29
N VAL A 398 1.60 -11.54 2.24
CA VAL A 398 0.55 -12.47 1.80
C VAL A 398 -0.11 -13.09 3.03
N ALA A 399 -1.43 -12.92 3.13
CA ALA A 399 -2.22 -13.56 4.18
C ALA A 399 -2.32 -15.08 3.94
N LEU A 400 -2.11 -15.86 5.00
CA LEU A 400 -2.17 -17.31 4.98
C LEU A 400 -3.22 -17.81 5.97
N ARG A 401 -3.76 -19.01 5.76
CA ARG A 401 -4.62 -19.64 6.76
C ARG A 401 -3.78 -19.98 8.00
N GLY A 402 -3.93 -19.18 9.05
CA GLY A 402 -3.21 -19.34 10.32
C GLY A 402 -1.98 -18.43 10.47
N GLY A 403 -1.76 -17.47 9.55
CA GLY A 403 -0.60 -16.60 9.62
C GLY A 403 -0.44 -15.66 8.42
N ALA A 404 0.80 -15.23 8.16
CA ALA A 404 1.15 -14.45 6.98
C ALA A 404 2.58 -14.77 6.54
N ARG A 405 2.93 -14.44 5.30
CA ARG A 405 4.30 -14.56 4.79
C ARG A 405 4.68 -13.33 4.00
N GLN A 406 5.92 -12.90 4.14
CA GLN A 406 6.51 -11.87 3.29
C GLN A 406 7.88 -12.34 2.79
N ALA A 407 8.15 -12.10 1.50
CA ALA A 407 9.43 -12.38 0.90
C ALA A 407 10.37 -11.18 1.01
N PHE A 408 11.65 -11.49 1.26
CA PHE A 408 12.76 -10.57 1.33
C PHE A 408 13.90 -11.09 0.45
N ALA A 409 14.86 -10.23 0.10
CA ALA A 409 15.97 -10.61 -0.76
C ALA A 409 16.76 -11.81 -0.22
N GLY A 410 16.93 -11.91 1.11
CA GLY A 410 17.66 -12.97 1.80
C GLY A 410 16.82 -14.17 2.25
N GLY A 411 15.50 -14.19 2.01
CA GLY A 411 14.64 -15.28 2.48
C GLY A 411 13.18 -14.86 2.66
N ASP A 412 12.49 -15.50 3.59
CA ASP A 412 11.12 -15.19 3.93
C ASP A 412 10.98 -14.98 5.44
N VAL A 413 10.00 -14.16 5.83
CA VAL A 413 9.50 -14.15 7.21
C VAL A 413 8.08 -14.71 7.17
N VAL A 414 7.83 -15.73 7.97
CA VAL A 414 6.54 -16.40 8.08
C VAL A 414 6.03 -16.25 9.51
N SER A 415 4.83 -15.71 9.66
CA SER A 415 4.13 -15.61 10.94
C SER A 415 3.08 -16.70 11.08
N SER A 416 2.84 -17.10 12.33
CA SER A 416 1.74 -17.98 12.76
C SER A 416 1.41 -17.65 14.22
N SER A 417 0.47 -18.36 14.84
CA SER A 417 0.20 -18.23 16.28
C SER A 417 1.41 -18.49 17.19
N ALA A 418 2.46 -19.14 16.69
CA ALA A 418 3.72 -19.35 17.41
C ALA A 418 4.66 -18.13 17.38
N GLY A 419 4.39 -17.13 16.54
CA GLY A 419 5.25 -15.97 16.29
C GLY A 419 5.67 -15.84 14.83
N ALA A 420 6.61 -14.94 14.55
CA ALA A 420 7.18 -14.70 13.22
C ALA A 420 8.65 -15.13 13.17
N PHE A 421 9.00 -15.95 12.18
CA PHE A 421 10.33 -16.56 12.06
C PHE A 421 10.90 -16.36 10.66
N ALA A 422 12.21 -16.13 10.59
CA ALA A 422 12.94 -16.01 9.35
C ALA A 422 13.30 -17.41 8.81
N VAL A 423 13.06 -17.64 7.52
CA VAL A 423 13.43 -18.87 6.80
C VAL A 423 14.32 -18.46 5.62
N ARG A 424 15.60 -18.82 5.67
CA ARG A 424 16.64 -18.23 4.80
C ARG A 424 17.71 -19.22 4.38
N GLY A 425 18.58 -18.80 3.46
CA GLY A 425 19.70 -19.60 2.97
C GLY A 425 19.26 -20.95 2.40
N TRP A 426 20.09 -21.98 2.54
CA TRP A 426 19.81 -23.31 2.02
C TRP A 426 18.52 -23.93 2.60
N ILE A 427 18.24 -23.68 3.88
CA ILE A 427 16.97 -24.12 4.51
C ILE A 427 15.79 -23.42 3.85
N GLY A 428 15.90 -22.12 3.59
CA GLY A 428 14.92 -21.33 2.83
C GLY A 428 14.72 -21.87 1.43
N ASP A 429 15.79 -22.16 0.70
CA ASP A 429 15.70 -22.75 -0.65
C ASP A 429 14.96 -24.09 -0.64
N ARG A 430 15.28 -24.95 0.34
CA ARG A 430 14.57 -26.22 0.54
C ARG A 430 13.11 -26.02 0.91
N TYR A 431 12.80 -25.09 1.80
CA TYR A 431 11.44 -24.74 2.19
C TYR A 431 10.62 -24.26 0.98
N ARG A 432 11.22 -23.44 0.12
CA ARG A 432 10.62 -22.97 -1.13
C ARG A 432 10.35 -24.10 -2.11
N ALA A 433 11.33 -24.96 -2.33
CA ALA A 433 11.22 -26.13 -3.22
C ALA A 433 10.12 -27.11 -2.77
N LEU A 434 9.85 -27.19 -1.47
CA LEU A 434 8.83 -28.06 -0.89
C LEU A 434 7.43 -27.40 -0.80
N GLY A 435 7.22 -26.24 -1.42
CA GLY A 435 5.91 -25.57 -1.45
C GLY A 435 5.64 -24.61 -0.28
N ARG A 436 6.66 -24.29 0.53
CA ARG A 436 6.56 -23.30 1.63
C ARG A 436 5.46 -23.68 2.64
N ASP A 437 4.65 -22.70 3.02
CA ASP A 437 3.60 -22.76 4.04
C ASP A 437 2.39 -23.64 3.65
N THR A 438 2.15 -23.84 2.35
CA THR A 438 1.16 -24.81 1.84
C THR A 438 1.76 -26.19 1.58
N GLY A 439 3.08 -26.32 1.72
CA GLY A 439 3.84 -27.53 1.52
C GLY A 439 3.83 -28.48 2.72
N VAL A 440 4.60 -29.57 2.58
CA VAL A 440 4.68 -30.64 3.59
C VAL A 440 5.31 -30.21 4.91
N LEU A 441 6.01 -29.07 4.95
CA LEU A 441 6.64 -28.54 6.17
C LEU A 441 5.70 -27.64 6.98
N GLY A 442 4.81 -26.89 6.31
CA GLY A 442 3.92 -25.92 6.96
C GLY A 442 4.66 -24.72 7.57
N PHE A 443 4.25 -24.27 8.76
CA PHE A 443 4.79 -23.07 9.41
C PHE A 443 6.08 -23.35 10.18
N PRO A 444 7.06 -22.44 10.19
CA PRO A 444 8.21 -22.54 11.08
C PRO A 444 7.79 -22.39 12.55
N ARG A 445 8.47 -23.11 13.45
CA ARG A 445 8.25 -23.05 14.90
C ARG A 445 9.34 -22.29 15.66
N ALA A 446 10.48 -22.08 15.00
CA ALA A 446 11.62 -21.35 15.52
C ALA A 446 12.43 -20.79 14.36
N ASP A 447 13.31 -19.82 14.65
CA ASP A 447 14.36 -19.42 13.71
C ASP A 447 15.36 -20.57 13.50
N GLU A 448 16.11 -20.48 12.39
CA GLU A 448 17.28 -21.33 12.13
C GLU A 448 18.26 -21.29 13.32
N LYS A 449 18.70 -22.47 13.75
CA LYS A 449 19.68 -22.64 14.83
C LYS A 449 20.94 -23.32 14.30
N GLN A 450 22.08 -22.76 14.67
CA GLN A 450 23.40 -23.34 14.40
C GLN A 450 23.70 -24.43 15.44
N VAL A 451 24.23 -25.57 14.97
CA VAL A 451 24.66 -26.70 15.80
C VAL A 451 25.96 -27.28 15.22
N ALA A 452 26.56 -28.26 15.90
CA ALA A 452 27.76 -28.93 15.38
C ALA A 452 27.49 -29.56 14.00
N GLY A 453 28.29 -29.18 13.00
CA GLY A 453 28.21 -29.72 11.64
C GLY A 453 27.17 -29.06 10.71
N GLY A 454 26.47 -28.01 11.15
CA GLY A 454 25.56 -27.26 10.28
C GLY A 454 24.48 -26.49 11.02
N ALA A 455 23.31 -26.39 10.39
CA ALA A 455 22.15 -25.69 10.93
C ALA A 455 20.88 -26.53 10.77
N TYR A 456 19.86 -26.19 11.55
CA TYR A 456 18.53 -26.76 11.36
C TYR A 456 17.44 -25.73 11.64
N GLN A 457 16.24 -26.02 11.12
CA GLN A 457 15.04 -25.28 11.46
C GLN A 457 13.87 -26.26 11.62
N ASP A 458 13.08 -26.04 12.68
CA ASP A 458 11.89 -26.84 12.97
C ASP A 458 10.64 -26.17 12.39
N PHE A 459 9.78 -27.00 11.80
CA PHE A 459 8.52 -26.63 11.19
C PHE A 459 7.41 -27.54 11.73
N THR A 460 6.16 -27.15 11.52
CA THR A 460 5.01 -27.93 11.98
C THR A 460 4.99 -29.37 11.45
N GLY A 461 5.38 -29.57 10.19
CA GLY A 461 5.36 -30.86 9.49
C GLY A 461 6.71 -31.58 9.43
N GLY A 462 7.78 -31.01 9.97
CA GLY A 462 9.10 -31.63 9.91
C GLY A 462 10.25 -30.74 10.33
N ILE A 463 11.47 -31.25 10.21
CA ILE A 463 12.71 -30.53 10.49
C ILE A 463 13.55 -30.51 9.21
N VAL A 464 14.09 -29.35 8.84
CA VAL A 464 15.09 -29.25 7.78
C VAL A 464 16.46 -29.10 8.42
N SER A 465 17.41 -29.94 8.02
CA SER A 465 18.83 -29.80 8.35
C SER A 465 19.58 -29.27 7.13
N ALA A 466 20.59 -28.45 7.35
CA ALA A 466 21.56 -28.01 6.36
C ALA A 466 22.96 -28.36 6.86
N THR A 467 23.68 -29.16 6.08
CA THR A 467 25.04 -29.63 6.37
C THR A 467 25.93 -29.36 5.15
N ALA A 468 27.24 -29.63 5.25
CA ALA A 468 28.14 -29.53 4.10
C ALA A 468 27.73 -30.42 2.91
N SER A 469 26.97 -31.50 3.14
CA SER A 469 26.45 -32.38 2.07
C SER A 469 25.12 -31.90 1.48
N GLY A 470 24.59 -30.76 1.93
CA GLY A 470 23.33 -30.18 1.47
C GLY A 470 22.22 -30.22 2.51
N THR A 471 20.97 -30.11 2.04
CA THR A 471 19.78 -30.07 2.89
C THR A 471 19.00 -31.37 2.88
N SER A 472 18.50 -31.79 4.05
CA SER A 472 17.63 -32.94 4.22
C SER A 472 16.42 -32.61 5.08
N THR A 473 15.31 -33.31 4.84
CA THR A 473 14.04 -33.07 5.52
C THR A 473 13.59 -34.32 6.28
N VAL A 474 13.33 -34.16 7.58
CA VAL A 474 12.81 -35.20 8.47
C VAL A 474 11.31 -34.98 8.64
N ARG A 475 10.47 -35.98 8.32
CA ARG A 475 9.00 -35.83 8.31
C ARG A 475 8.29 -37.00 9.00
N GLY A 476 6.98 -36.87 9.15
CA GLY A 476 6.09 -37.92 9.65
C GLY A 476 6.53 -38.50 11.00
N TRP A 477 6.32 -39.81 11.16
CA TRP A 477 6.65 -40.52 12.41
C TRP A 477 8.14 -40.44 12.78
N ILE A 478 9.03 -40.40 11.79
CA ILE A 478 10.47 -40.21 12.06
C ILE A 478 10.70 -38.84 12.71
N SER A 479 10.04 -37.78 12.21
CA SER A 479 10.20 -36.44 12.81
C SER A 479 9.72 -36.36 14.26
N ASP A 480 8.61 -37.03 14.60
CA ASP A 480 8.10 -37.05 15.97
C ASP A 480 9.03 -37.83 16.90
N ALA A 481 9.47 -39.02 16.45
CA ALA A 481 10.42 -39.85 17.17
C ALA A 481 11.78 -39.18 17.35
N TYR A 482 12.22 -38.39 16.37
CA TYR A 482 13.46 -37.63 16.40
C TYR A 482 13.36 -36.42 17.33
N ARG A 483 12.25 -35.66 17.28
CA ARG A 483 11.97 -34.56 18.23
C ARG A 483 11.96 -35.05 19.68
N ALA A 484 11.30 -36.18 19.95
CA ALA A 484 11.24 -36.78 21.28
C ALA A 484 12.63 -37.14 21.86
N ARG A 485 13.66 -37.24 21.00
CA ARG A 485 15.06 -37.55 21.37
C ARG A 485 15.98 -36.33 21.27
N GLY A 486 15.42 -35.11 21.31
CA GLY A 486 16.16 -33.86 21.28
C GLY A 486 16.50 -33.34 19.88
N GLY A 487 15.98 -33.96 18.83
CA GLY A 487 16.16 -33.51 17.44
C GLY A 487 17.63 -33.31 17.07
N ALA A 488 17.92 -32.22 16.36
CA ALA A 488 19.26 -31.87 15.89
C ALA A 488 20.28 -31.61 17.00
N THR A 489 19.81 -31.28 18.21
CA THR A 489 20.65 -31.12 19.39
C THR A 489 20.82 -32.40 20.20
N GLY A 490 20.11 -33.47 19.84
CA GLY A 490 20.16 -34.77 20.51
C GLY A 490 21.28 -35.68 19.99
N ALA A 491 21.35 -36.90 20.52
CA ALA A 491 22.42 -37.86 20.25
C ALA A 491 22.51 -38.33 18.77
N PHE A 492 21.46 -38.11 17.98
CA PHE A 492 21.47 -38.43 16.55
C PHE A 492 22.07 -37.31 15.69
N GLY A 493 22.15 -36.07 16.20
CA GLY A 493 22.64 -34.92 15.43
C GLY A 493 21.76 -34.61 14.22
N LEU A 494 22.29 -33.84 13.27
CA LEU A 494 21.59 -33.43 12.04
C LEU A 494 21.26 -34.63 11.13
N SER A 495 20.16 -34.54 10.38
CA SER A 495 19.94 -35.47 9.27
C SER A 495 20.94 -35.18 8.14
N THR A 496 21.40 -36.23 7.47
CA THR A 496 22.40 -36.14 6.40
C THR A 496 21.87 -36.60 5.04
N ALA A 497 20.68 -37.21 5.02
CA ALA A 497 19.97 -37.60 3.82
C ALA A 497 18.45 -37.48 4.03
N ASP A 498 17.70 -37.33 2.95
CA ASP A 498 16.24 -37.45 2.98
C ASP A 498 15.80 -38.87 3.35
N GLU A 499 14.57 -38.98 3.83
CA GLU A 499 13.92 -40.25 4.13
C GLU A 499 13.81 -41.12 2.86
N ARG A 500 14.19 -42.40 2.97
CA ARG A 500 14.14 -43.40 1.91
C ARG A 500 13.12 -44.47 2.25
N ALA A 501 12.17 -44.71 1.35
CA ALA A 501 11.23 -45.82 1.48
C ALA A 501 11.95 -47.19 1.47
N THR A 502 11.45 -48.12 2.26
CA THR A 502 11.89 -49.51 2.34
C THR A 502 10.69 -50.44 2.24
N ALA A 503 10.91 -51.73 2.00
CA ALA A 503 9.84 -52.73 1.97
C ALA A 503 9.05 -52.83 3.30
N ARG A 504 9.61 -52.34 4.42
CA ARG A 504 9.02 -52.42 5.76
C ARG A 504 8.65 -51.05 6.36
N GLY A 505 8.71 -49.98 5.56
CA GLY A 505 8.40 -48.61 5.99
C GLY A 505 9.37 -47.61 5.35
N ALA A 506 10.12 -46.88 6.17
CA ALA A 506 11.15 -45.97 5.69
C ALA A 506 12.37 -45.98 6.60
N GLN A 507 13.48 -45.44 6.10
CA GLN A 507 14.67 -45.19 6.87
C GLN A 507 15.26 -43.81 6.56
N GLN A 508 15.93 -43.21 7.53
CA GLN A 508 16.61 -41.94 7.33
C GLN A 508 17.93 -41.89 8.10
N GLN A 509 18.96 -41.33 7.46
CA GLN A 509 20.31 -41.23 8.01
C GLN A 509 20.56 -39.89 8.72
N PHE A 510 21.29 -39.97 9.82
CA PHE A 510 21.70 -38.87 10.68
C PHE A 510 23.19 -39.01 11.00
N GLN A 511 23.82 -37.93 11.49
CA GLN A 511 25.23 -37.93 11.88
C GLN A 511 25.56 -39.05 12.88
N GLY A 512 24.68 -39.28 13.86
CA GLY A 512 24.88 -40.23 14.96
C GLY A 512 24.17 -41.58 14.81
N GLY A 513 23.52 -41.88 13.68
CA GLY A 513 22.79 -43.14 13.48
C GLY A 513 21.72 -43.09 12.39
N ARG A 514 20.74 -43.98 12.47
CA ARG A 514 19.58 -43.99 11.55
C ARG A 514 18.27 -44.12 12.31
N PHE A 515 17.20 -43.55 11.76
CA PHE A 515 15.85 -43.87 12.17
C PHE A 515 15.20 -44.79 11.15
N TYR A 516 14.35 -45.69 11.64
CA TYR A 516 13.55 -46.59 10.83
C TYR A 516 12.09 -46.47 11.26
N SER A 517 11.18 -46.33 10.30
CA SER A 517 9.75 -46.43 10.51
C SER A 517 9.22 -47.78 10.03
N SER A 518 8.16 -48.24 10.70
CA SER A 518 7.36 -49.41 10.34
C SER A 518 5.91 -49.18 10.79
N SER A 519 5.01 -50.15 10.60
CA SER A 519 3.65 -50.10 11.14
C SER A 519 3.59 -49.97 12.68
N ARG A 520 4.70 -50.23 13.39
CA ARG A 520 4.80 -50.10 14.86
C ARG A 520 5.31 -48.76 15.35
N GLY A 521 5.63 -47.82 14.46
CA GLY A 521 6.21 -46.52 14.82
C GLY A 521 7.62 -46.32 14.26
N ALA A 522 8.31 -45.28 14.75
CA ALA A 522 9.67 -44.94 14.33
C ALA A 522 10.68 -45.01 15.47
N PHE A 523 11.80 -45.69 15.23
CA PHE A 523 12.83 -45.96 16.22
C PHE A 523 14.22 -45.67 15.67
N GLY A 524 14.99 -44.92 16.45
CA GLY A 524 16.40 -44.65 16.16
C GLY A 524 17.28 -45.81 16.62
N VAL A 525 18.31 -46.13 15.82
CA VAL A 525 19.34 -47.13 16.10
C VAL A 525 20.71 -46.46 15.86
N ARG A 526 21.63 -46.59 16.81
CA ARG A 526 22.90 -45.84 16.81
C ARG A 526 24.07 -46.61 17.45
N GLY A 527 25.27 -46.05 17.33
CA GLY A 527 26.49 -46.59 17.94
C GLY A 527 26.74 -48.06 17.60
N TRP A 528 27.31 -48.83 18.52
CA TRP A 528 27.64 -50.24 18.30
C TRP A 528 26.43 -51.10 17.95
N ILE A 529 25.25 -50.80 18.52
CA ILE A 529 24.01 -51.48 18.16
C ILE A 529 23.63 -51.19 16.71
N GLY A 530 23.76 -49.93 16.28
CA GLY A 530 23.54 -49.49 14.89
C GLY A 530 24.52 -50.12 13.90
N ASP A 531 25.80 -50.18 14.24
CA ASP A 531 26.82 -50.81 13.41
C ASP A 531 26.51 -52.30 13.24
N ARG A 532 26.17 -53.00 14.34
CA ARG A 532 25.79 -54.42 14.29
C ARG A 532 24.49 -54.65 13.53
N TYR A 533 23.50 -53.78 13.69
CA TYR A 533 22.24 -53.87 12.96
C TYR A 533 22.45 -53.68 11.45
N THR A 534 23.31 -52.73 11.07
CA THR A 534 23.72 -52.52 9.67
C THR A 534 24.41 -53.76 9.12
N ALA A 535 25.37 -54.32 9.86
CA ALA A 535 26.04 -55.57 9.49
C ALA A 535 25.10 -56.79 9.42
N SER A 536 23.93 -56.71 10.07
CA SER A 536 22.89 -57.75 10.02
C SER A 536 21.93 -57.63 8.83
N GLY A 537 22.12 -56.64 7.95
CA GLY A 537 21.23 -56.38 6.80
C GLY A 537 20.05 -55.45 7.12
N GLU A 538 20.09 -54.71 8.23
CA GLU A 538 19.06 -53.73 8.64
C GLU A 538 17.63 -54.32 8.62
N GLN A 539 16.66 -53.53 8.14
CA GLN A 539 15.25 -53.94 8.03
C GLN A 539 15.05 -55.11 7.07
N ALA A 540 15.95 -55.37 6.11
CA ALA A 540 15.87 -56.54 5.23
C ALA A 540 16.47 -57.80 5.87
N GLY A 541 17.25 -57.62 6.93
CA GLY A 541 17.99 -58.66 7.61
C GLY A 541 17.14 -59.55 8.51
N VAL A 542 17.85 -60.46 9.16
CA VAL A 542 17.26 -61.52 10.00
C VAL A 542 16.54 -60.98 11.25
N LEU A 543 16.86 -59.76 11.67
CA LEU A 543 16.25 -59.08 12.81
C LEU A 543 14.97 -58.32 12.46
N GLY A 544 14.78 -57.94 11.20
CA GLY A 544 13.69 -57.08 10.77
C GLY A 544 13.69 -55.70 11.42
N SER A 545 12.53 -55.05 11.50
CA SER A 545 12.42 -53.66 11.97
C SER A 545 12.64 -53.54 13.47
N PRO A 546 13.20 -52.41 13.96
CA PRO A 546 13.23 -52.13 15.39
C PRO A 546 11.80 -51.99 15.94
N THR A 547 11.60 -52.51 17.15
CA THR A 547 10.29 -52.52 17.83
C THR A 547 10.27 -51.65 19.10
N GLY A 548 11.43 -51.10 19.48
CA GLY A 548 11.58 -50.26 20.66
C GLY A 548 12.80 -49.36 20.58
N ILE A 549 12.92 -48.48 21.57
CA ILE A 549 14.07 -47.58 21.73
C ILE A 549 15.27 -48.37 22.26
N GLU A 550 16.49 -47.88 22.00
CA GLU A 550 17.68 -48.32 22.73
C GLU A 550 17.53 -47.96 24.21
N THR A 551 17.68 -48.95 25.08
CA THR A 551 17.61 -48.80 26.54
C THR A 551 18.98 -49.08 27.15
N ALA A 552 19.44 -48.20 28.04
CA ALA A 552 20.60 -48.48 28.86
C ALA A 552 20.29 -49.66 29.81
N VAL A 553 21.24 -50.59 29.92
CA VAL A 553 21.18 -51.73 30.85
C VAL A 553 22.51 -51.78 31.63
N PRO A 554 22.59 -52.46 32.78
CA PRO A 554 23.85 -52.55 33.51
C PRO A 554 24.99 -53.05 32.61
N ASN A 555 26.06 -52.27 32.52
CA ASN A 555 27.26 -52.55 31.70
C ASN A 555 27.02 -52.62 30.18
N GLY A 556 25.94 -52.02 29.65
CA GLY A 556 25.65 -52.07 28.22
C GLY A 556 24.40 -51.31 27.77
N ALA A 557 23.93 -51.63 26.58
CA ALA A 557 22.66 -51.17 26.03
C ALA A 557 21.95 -52.33 25.33
N ALA A 558 20.63 -52.25 25.22
CA ALA A 558 19.82 -53.24 24.54
C ALA A 558 18.81 -52.57 23.62
N GLN A 559 18.55 -53.16 22.46
CA GLN A 559 17.47 -52.75 21.59
C GLN A 559 16.75 -53.97 21.00
N ARG A 560 15.43 -53.87 20.90
CA ARG A 560 14.54 -54.94 20.43
C ARG A 560 14.15 -54.73 18.98
N PHE A 561 14.05 -55.85 18.27
CA PHE A 561 13.68 -55.96 16.86
C PHE A 561 12.63 -57.07 16.70
N GLU A 562 12.03 -57.19 15.52
CA GLU A 562 11.01 -58.21 15.22
C GLU A 562 11.52 -59.63 15.44
N GLY A 563 12.74 -59.90 14.98
CA GLY A 563 13.37 -61.24 14.98
C GLY A 563 14.37 -61.48 16.10
N GLY A 564 14.41 -60.62 17.14
CA GLY A 564 15.35 -60.78 18.26
C GLY A 564 15.75 -59.45 18.92
N GLY A 565 16.90 -59.43 19.58
CA GLY A 565 17.49 -58.23 20.18
C GLY A 565 18.97 -58.09 19.84
N ILE A 566 19.46 -56.86 19.90
CA ILE A 566 20.91 -56.58 19.91
C ILE A 566 21.24 -56.03 21.29
N TYR A 567 22.30 -56.58 21.88
CA TYR A 567 22.78 -56.20 23.21
C TYR A 567 24.26 -55.83 23.11
N SER A 568 24.63 -54.64 23.56
CA SER A 568 26.02 -54.24 23.70
C SER A 568 26.57 -54.60 25.07
N SER A 569 27.82 -55.03 25.11
CA SER A 569 28.62 -55.31 26.30
C SER A 569 30.02 -54.76 26.11
N ALA A 570 30.89 -54.91 27.10
CA ALA A 570 32.31 -54.54 26.99
C ALA A 570 33.04 -55.22 25.82
N ARG A 571 32.48 -56.30 25.24
CA ARG A 571 33.07 -57.03 24.10
C ARG A 571 32.54 -56.61 22.73
N GLY A 572 31.53 -55.75 22.65
CA GLY A 572 30.88 -55.36 21.41
C GLY A 572 29.36 -55.49 21.46
N ALA A 573 28.70 -55.44 20.31
CA ALA A 573 27.25 -55.62 20.18
C ALA A 573 26.92 -56.92 19.46
N PHE A 574 26.08 -57.75 20.09
CA PHE A 574 25.78 -59.11 19.63
C PHE A 574 24.30 -59.32 19.41
N VAL A 575 23.97 -60.09 18.36
CA VAL A 575 22.60 -60.48 18.05
C VAL A 575 22.21 -61.67 18.93
N VAL A 576 21.03 -61.59 19.54
CA VAL A 576 20.43 -62.67 20.33
C VAL A 576 19.03 -62.93 19.78
N ARG A 577 18.82 -64.10 19.17
CA ARG A 577 17.64 -64.42 18.33
C ARG A 577 17.23 -65.89 18.42
N GLY A 578 16.12 -66.24 17.78
CA GLY A 578 15.63 -67.62 17.69
C GLY A 578 15.38 -68.24 19.07
N TRP A 579 15.53 -69.56 19.18
CA TRP A 579 15.29 -70.27 20.44
C TRP A 579 16.21 -69.82 21.58
N ILE A 580 17.46 -69.44 21.28
CA ILE A 580 18.37 -68.84 22.26
C ILE A 580 17.78 -67.53 22.78
N GLY A 581 17.34 -66.65 21.87
CA GLY A 581 16.77 -65.37 22.22
C GLY A 581 15.44 -65.46 22.95
N ASP A 582 14.56 -66.38 22.55
CA ASP A 582 13.29 -66.61 23.23
C ASP A 582 13.54 -67.07 24.68
N ARG A 583 14.48 -68.00 24.87
CA ARG A 583 14.86 -68.46 26.20
C ARG A 583 15.53 -67.37 27.02
N TYR A 584 16.45 -66.61 26.43
CA TYR A 584 17.14 -65.51 27.09
C TYR A 584 16.16 -64.45 27.60
N VAL A 585 15.18 -64.08 26.77
CA VAL A 585 14.13 -63.12 27.15
C VAL A 585 13.24 -63.67 28.25
N ALA A 586 12.83 -64.95 28.17
CA ALA A 586 12.02 -65.60 29.20
C ALA A 586 12.71 -65.64 30.57
N LEU A 587 14.03 -65.58 30.61
CA LEU A 587 14.82 -65.51 31.85
C LEU A 587 14.99 -64.08 32.41
N GLY A 588 14.53 -63.05 31.69
CA GLY A 588 14.73 -61.64 32.06
C GLY A 588 15.84 -60.93 31.28
N ALA A 589 16.32 -61.51 30.18
CA ALA A 589 17.35 -60.96 29.30
C ALA A 589 18.61 -60.50 30.07
N SER A 590 19.09 -59.28 29.83
CA SER A 590 20.30 -58.72 30.46
C SER A 590 20.17 -58.55 31.97
N SER A 591 18.95 -58.56 32.51
CA SER A 591 18.69 -58.50 33.95
C SER A 591 18.70 -59.89 34.61
N SER A 592 18.78 -60.96 33.82
CA SER A 592 18.89 -62.32 34.33
C SER A 592 20.29 -62.63 34.87
N ARG A 593 20.44 -63.77 35.54
CA ARG A 593 21.76 -64.28 35.97
C ARG A 593 22.75 -64.51 34.83
N LEU A 594 22.28 -64.64 33.58
CA LEU A 594 23.17 -64.77 32.42
C LEU A 594 23.88 -63.44 32.09
N GLY A 595 23.30 -62.28 32.42
CA GLY A 595 23.85 -60.99 32.05
C GLY A 595 23.88 -60.78 30.53
N LEU A 596 24.80 -59.94 30.03
CA LEU A 596 24.91 -59.59 28.61
C LEU A 596 25.63 -60.66 27.79
N PRO A 597 25.35 -60.77 26.47
CA PRO A 597 26.10 -61.66 25.59
C PRO A 597 27.56 -61.22 25.44
N LEU A 598 28.43 -62.22 25.30
CA LEU A 598 29.88 -62.05 25.15
C LEU A 598 30.40 -62.41 23.75
N GLY A 599 29.52 -62.89 22.87
CA GLY A 599 29.85 -63.32 21.51
C GLY A 599 28.61 -63.61 20.66
N GLU A 600 28.84 -63.82 19.37
CA GLU A 600 27.82 -64.28 18.43
C GLU A 600 27.41 -65.73 18.74
N GLU A 601 26.20 -66.07 18.29
CA GLU A 601 25.74 -67.44 18.19
C GLU A 601 26.70 -68.24 17.28
N ARG A 602 27.16 -69.41 17.74
CA ARG A 602 28.09 -70.27 17.01
C ARG A 602 27.61 -71.71 16.99
N VAL A 603 27.84 -72.38 15.87
CA VAL A 603 27.63 -73.84 15.75
C VAL A 603 28.80 -74.56 16.43
N SER A 604 28.49 -75.56 17.24
CA SER A 604 29.44 -76.40 17.98
C SER A 604 28.98 -77.85 17.92
N GLY A 605 29.40 -78.59 16.89
CA GLY A 605 28.89 -79.93 16.62
C GLY A 605 27.44 -79.88 16.12
N ALA A 606 26.55 -80.63 16.76
CA ALA A 606 25.10 -80.60 16.49
C ALA A 606 24.37 -79.47 17.24
N ASP A 607 25.08 -78.74 18.10
CA ASP A 607 24.51 -77.71 18.96
C ASP A 607 24.79 -76.31 18.42
N VAL A 608 23.93 -75.38 18.79
CA VAL A 608 24.07 -73.94 18.58
C VAL A 608 24.22 -73.29 19.95
N VAL A 609 25.31 -72.56 20.16
CA VAL A 609 25.69 -72.05 21.48
C VAL A 609 25.89 -70.54 21.43
N GLN A 610 25.43 -69.84 22.45
CA GLN A 610 25.79 -68.44 22.68
C GLN A 610 26.26 -68.23 24.12
N GLU A 611 27.37 -67.51 24.26
CA GLU A 611 28.04 -67.22 25.53
C GLU A 611 27.54 -65.89 26.13
N PHE A 612 27.31 -65.87 27.44
CA PHE A 612 26.87 -64.73 28.23
C PHE A 612 27.78 -64.57 29.47
N GLN A 613 27.69 -63.45 30.16
CA GLN A 613 28.53 -63.15 31.33
C GLN A 613 28.46 -64.22 32.44
N GLY A 614 27.26 -64.72 32.73
CA GLY A 614 27.00 -65.68 33.79
C GLY A 614 26.78 -67.12 33.33
N GLY A 615 27.05 -67.45 32.05
CA GLY A 615 26.84 -68.79 31.52
C GLY A 615 26.63 -68.82 30.01
N ARG A 616 26.02 -69.89 29.50
CA ARG A 616 25.70 -70.07 28.09
C ARG A 616 24.31 -70.66 27.87
N ILE A 617 23.73 -70.38 26.72
CA ILE A 617 22.53 -71.07 26.23
C ILE A 617 22.94 -71.97 25.07
N VAL A 618 22.51 -73.24 25.14
CA VAL A 618 22.79 -74.29 24.16
C VAL A 618 21.46 -74.76 23.57
N VAL A 619 21.38 -74.81 22.24
CA VAL A 619 20.24 -75.36 21.50
C VAL A 619 20.73 -76.56 20.70
N GLY A 620 20.18 -77.73 20.99
CA GLY A 620 20.57 -78.98 20.33
C GLY A 620 19.43 -79.97 20.24
N PRO A 621 19.71 -81.24 19.87
CA PRO A 621 18.69 -82.29 19.76
C PRO A 621 17.91 -82.54 21.07
N GLN A 622 18.51 -82.22 22.22
CA GLN A 622 17.88 -82.33 23.53
C GLN A 622 17.08 -81.09 23.97
N GLY A 623 16.88 -80.13 23.06
CA GLY A 623 16.15 -78.89 23.32
C GLY A 623 17.04 -77.72 23.73
N VAL A 624 16.45 -76.74 24.44
CA VAL A 624 17.13 -75.50 24.86
C VAL A 624 17.59 -75.63 26.31
N GLN A 625 18.91 -75.63 26.52
CA GLN A 625 19.55 -75.78 27.84
C GLN A 625 20.27 -74.49 28.24
N VAL A 626 20.22 -74.18 29.54
CA VAL A 626 20.90 -73.02 30.15
C VAL A 626 21.94 -73.58 31.10
N VAL A 627 23.21 -73.22 30.89
CA VAL A 627 24.33 -73.66 31.72
C VAL A 627 24.93 -72.43 32.38
N TYR A 628 24.85 -72.34 33.70
CA TYR A 628 25.46 -71.24 34.46
C TYR A 628 26.94 -71.53 34.75
N ASN A 629 27.74 -70.47 34.82
CA ASN A 629 29.13 -70.52 35.27
C ASN A 629 29.24 -70.67 36.79
#